data_AF-A0A931CU15-F1
#
_entry.id   AF-A0A931CU15-F1
#
_cell.length_a   1.000
_cell.length_b   1.000
_cell.length_c   1.000
_cell.angle_alpha   90.00
_cell.angle_beta   90.00
_cell.angle_gamma   90.00
#
_symmetry.space_group_name_H-M   'P 1'
#
loop_
_entity.id
_entity.type
_entity.pdbx_description
1 polymer ?
#
loop_
_entity_poly.entity_id
_entity_poly.type
_entity_poly.pdbx_seq_one_letter_code
_entity_poly.pdbx_strand_id
1 'polypeptide(L)'
;MTQKYLIPLTAVFLLFLVAYAGAGAGLGWFFGIVFPYLAVIAFLVGFVIKVMGWARSAVPFRIPTTCGQQKSLPWIKQNRIDNPDTASGVFIRMLLEIFLFRSLFRNTKAAFNRNASNRITYSWEIFLWLAALAFHYAFLVVLLRHFRFFTAPVPSWVQFLEALDGIVQLGLPGLFLSGVVLPAAVLFLLAR
;
A
#
# COMPACT_ATOMS: atom_id res chain seq x y z
N MET A 1 -14.54 -13.70 -4.90
CA MET A 1 -14.40 -12.53 -4.01
C MET A 1 -15.35 -12.66 -2.82
N THR A 2 -14.84 -12.52 -1.61
CA THR A 2 -15.65 -12.52 -0.36
C THR A 2 -16.55 -11.28 -0.31
N GLN A 3 -17.79 -11.40 0.21
CA GLN A 3 -18.75 -10.26 0.32
C GLN A 3 -18.15 -9.00 0.95
N LYS A 4 -17.18 -9.16 1.86
CA LYS A 4 -16.48 -8.08 2.57
C LYS A 4 -15.74 -7.10 1.64
N TYR A 5 -15.30 -7.53 0.45
CA TYR A 5 -14.60 -6.68 -0.52
C TYR A 5 -15.53 -6.10 -1.59
N LEU A 6 -16.63 -6.80 -1.89
CA LEU A 6 -17.59 -6.35 -2.89
C LEU A 6 -18.35 -5.12 -2.42
N ILE A 7 -18.75 -5.06 -1.15
CA ILE A 7 -19.46 -3.91 -0.56
C ILE A 7 -18.68 -2.59 -0.70
N PRO A 8 -17.40 -2.49 -0.28
CA PRO A 8 -16.66 -1.25 -0.44
C PRO A 8 -16.39 -0.94 -1.92
N LEU A 9 -16.16 -1.95 -2.77
CA LEU A 9 -15.95 -1.73 -4.20
C LEU A 9 -17.22 -1.16 -4.88
N THR A 10 -18.39 -1.73 -4.58
CA THR A 10 -19.67 -1.22 -5.10
C THR A 10 -19.97 0.16 -4.56
N ALA A 11 -19.70 0.43 -3.28
CA ALA A 11 -19.87 1.76 -2.70
C ALA A 11 -19.00 2.81 -3.42
N VAL A 12 -17.71 2.52 -3.67
CA VAL A 12 -16.82 3.42 -4.42
C VAL A 12 -17.33 3.66 -5.84
N PHE A 13 -17.77 2.60 -6.53
CA PHE A 13 -18.29 2.71 -7.89
C PHE A 13 -19.60 3.53 -7.95
N LEU A 14 -20.51 3.32 -7.00
CA LEU A 14 -21.75 4.09 -6.90
C LEU A 14 -21.48 5.57 -6.60
N LEU A 15 -20.57 5.87 -5.68
CA LEU A 15 -20.17 7.25 -5.37
C LEU A 15 -19.58 7.95 -6.60
N PHE A 16 -18.75 7.24 -7.38
CA PHE A 16 -18.23 7.75 -8.64
C PHE A 16 -19.36 8.08 -9.62
N LEU A 17 -20.32 7.17 -9.83
CA LEU A 17 -21.46 7.40 -10.72
C LEU A 17 -22.33 8.58 -10.27
N VAL A 18 -22.58 8.71 -8.97
CA VAL A 18 -23.32 9.84 -8.39
C VAL A 18 -22.61 11.15 -8.67
N ALA A 19 -21.29 11.22 -8.45
CA ALA A 19 -20.51 12.42 -8.73
C ALA A 19 -20.48 12.75 -10.22
N TYR A 20 -20.31 11.74 -11.09
CA TYR A 20 -20.31 11.91 -12.54
C TYR A 20 -21.65 12.43 -13.08
N ALA A 21 -22.76 11.80 -12.66
CA ALA A 21 -24.10 12.24 -13.02
C ALA A 21 -24.42 13.63 -12.46
N GLY A 22 -24.02 13.90 -11.21
CA GLY A 22 -24.20 15.20 -10.57
C GLY A 22 -23.47 16.33 -11.29
N ALA A 23 -22.24 16.08 -11.77
CA ALA A 23 -21.51 17.04 -12.60
C ALA A 23 -22.26 17.34 -13.91
N GLY A 24 -22.82 16.32 -14.57
CA GLY A 24 -23.63 16.49 -15.78
C GLY A 24 -24.98 17.19 -15.55
N ALA A 25 -25.53 17.12 -14.34
CA ALA A 25 -26.79 17.75 -13.96
C ALA A 25 -26.66 19.22 -13.52
N GLY A 26 -25.49 19.85 -13.68
CA GLY A 26 -25.25 21.24 -13.28
C GLY A 26 -24.94 21.43 -11.79
N LEU A 27 -24.78 20.36 -11.01
CA LEU A 27 -24.39 20.42 -9.58
C LEU A 27 -22.88 20.62 -9.39
N GLY A 28 -22.20 21.22 -10.37
CA GLY A 28 -20.75 21.41 -10.36
C GLY A 28 -20.25 22.20 -9.16
N TRP A 29 -21.01 23.19 -8.67
CA TRP A 29 -20.65 23.93 -7.46
C TRP A 29 -20.61 23.03 -6.21
N PHE A 30 -21.61 22.15 -6.07
CA PHE A 30 -21.65 21.23 -4.92
C PHE A 30 -20.52 20.20 -4.97
N PHE A 31 -20.34 19.52 -6.11
CA PHE A 31 -19.31 18.46 -6.23
C PHE A 31 -17.89 19.00 -6.40
N GLY A 32 -17.71 20.21 -6.93
CA GLY A 32 -16.40 20.82 -7.15
C GLY A 32 -15.88 21.65 -5.99
N ILE A 33 -16.76 22.15 -5.12
CA ILE A 33 -16.39 23.04 -4.01
C ILE A 33 -16.83 22.45 -2.67
N VAL A 34 -18.14 22.36 -2.43
CA VAL A 34 -18.68 22.00 -1.10
C VAL A 34 -18.24 20.60 -0.67
N PHE A 35 -18.45 19.61 -1.54
CA PHE A 35 -18.17 18.21 -1.22
C PHE A 35 -16.67 17.96 -0.92
N PRO A 36 -15.71 18.45 -1.72
CA PRO A 36 -14.29 18.36 -1.38
C PRO A 36 -13.93 18.98 -0.02
N TYR A 37 -14.43 20.18 0.30
CA TYR A 37 -14.15 20.81 1.60
C TYR A 37 -14.72 20.00 2.76
N LEU A 38 -15.96 19.50 2.64
CA LEU A 38 -16.56 18.62 3.64
C LEU A 38 -15.76 17.33 3.82
N ALA A 39 -15.28 16.73 2.72
CA ALA A 39 -14.46 15.52 2.76
C ALA A 39 -13.12 15.77 3.51
N VAL A 40 -12.46 16.90 3.26
CA VAL A 40 -11.23 17.28 3.97
C VAL A 40 -11.50 17.50 5.45
N ILE A 41 -12.56 18.23 5.81
CA ILE A 41 -12.95 18.46 7.21
C ILE A 41 -13.24 17.13 7.92
N ALA A 42 -14.05 16.27 7.31
CA ALA A 42 -14.39 14.96 7.86
C ALA A 42 -13.15 14.08 8.05
N PHE A 43 -12.24 14.07 7.07
CA PHE A 43 -10.96 13.35 7.15
C PHE A 43 -10.10 13.87 8.30
N LEU A 44 -9.90 15.19 8.42
CA LEU A 44 -9.07 15.80 9.46
C LEU A 44 -9.65 15.57 10.86
N VAL A 45 -10.95 15.82 11.05
CA VAL A 45 -11.63 15.58 12.33
C VAL A 45 -11.58 14.11 12.71
N GLY A 46 -11.91 13.20 11.78
CA GLY A 46 -11.83 11.76 12.01
C GLY A 46 -10.41 11.28 12.33
N PHE A 47 -9.41 11.82 11.64
CA PHE A 47 -8.00 11.54 11.90
C PHE A 47 -7.60 11.98 13.31
N VAL A 48 -7.93 13.20 13.72
CA VAL A 48 -7.65 13.70 15.08
C VAL A 48 -8.33 12.85 16.13
N ILE A 49 -9.61 12.49 15.97
CA ILE A 49 -10.32 11.62 16.89
C ILE A 49 -9.62 10.26 17.03
N LYS A 50 -9.19 9.66 15.91
CA LYS A 50 -8.45 8.39 15.92
C LYS A 50 -7.10 8.50 16.61
N VAL A 51 -6.33 9.55 16.35
CA VAL A 51 -5.03 9.79 16.99
C VAL A 51 -5.21 9.98 18.50
N MET A 52 -6.19 10.76 18.92
CA MET A 52 -6.49 10.97 20.35
C MET A 52 -6.96 9.68 21.02
N GLY A 53 -7.76 8.85 20.34
CA GLY A 53 -8.14 7.54 20.84
C GLY A 53 -6.95 6.60 21.03
N TRP A 54 -6.01 6.58 20.08
CA TRP A 54 -4.77 5.83 20.20
C TRP A 54 -3.88 6.36 21.33
N ALA A 55 -3.68 7.68 21.42
CA ALA A 55 -2.84 8.30 22.45
C ALA A 55 -3.36 8.07 23.88
N ARG A 56 -4.68 7.92 24.05
CA ARG A 56 -5.31 7.58 25.34
C ARG A 56 -5.33 6.09 25.65
N SER A 57 -5.01 5.23 24.69
CA SER A 57 -5.01 3.79 24.89
C SER A 57 -3.78 3.39 25.70
N ALA A 58 -3.98 2.65 26.80
CA ALA A 58 -2.87 2.12 27.58
C ALA A 58 -1.99 1.24 26.68
N VAL A 59 -0.70 1.54 26.60
CA VAL A 59 0.23 0.77 25.77
C VAL A 59 0.63 -0.49 26.54
N PRO A 60 0.24 -1.70 26.09
CA PRO A 60 0.71 -2.93 26.72
C PRO A 60 2.23 -3.05 26.59
N PHE A 61 2.83 -3.91 27.41
CA PHE A 61 4.27 -4.19 27.37
C PHE A 61 4.75 -4.40 25.92
N ARG A 62 5.87 -3.76 25.58
CA ARG A 62 6.50 -3.89 24.26
C ARG A 62 7.03 -5.32 24.12
N ILE A 63 6.23 -6.19 23.52
CA ILE A 63 6.65 -7.53 23.10
C ILE A 63 6.95 -7.44 21.61
N PRO A 64 8.21 -7.20 21.20
CA PRO A 64 8.56 -7.14 19.80
C PRO A 64 8.34 -8.51 19.17
N THR A 65 7.57 -8.56 18.09
CA THR A 65 7.50 -9.73 17.23
C THR A 65 8.82 -9.85 16.47
N THR A 66 9.68 -10.76 16.93
CA THR A 66 10.93 -11.11 16.25
C THR A 66 10.78 -12.43 15.54
N CYS A 67 11.34 -12.54 14.34
CA CYS A 67 11.40 -13.79 13.60
C CYS A 67 12.82 -14.36 13.73
N GLY A 68 12.98 -15.69 13.70
CA GLY A 68 14.31 -16.30 13.73
C GLY A 68 15.04 -16.24 15.08
N GLN A 69 16.26 -16.80 15.10
CA GLN A 69 17.00 -17.08 16.32
C GLN A 69 17.48 -15.82 17.03
N GLN A 70 17.05 -15.64 18.29
CA GLN A 70 17.52 -14.57 19.18
C GLN A 70 18.95 -14.78 19.65
N LYS A 71 19.58 -13.71 20.11
CA LYS A 71 20.86 -13.79 20.81
C LYS A 71 20.69 -14.60 22.09
N SER A 72 21.46 -15.66 22.22
CA SER A 72 21.40 -16.58 23.34
C SER A 72 22.82 -16.97 23.74
N LEU A 73 23.16 -18.25 23.62
CA LEU A 73 24.46 -18.76 24.02
C LEU A 73 25.51 -18.48 22.93
N PRO A 74 26.80 -18.26 23.27
CA PRO A 74 27.83 -17.86 22.30
C PRO A 74 28.01 -18.79 21.09
N TRP A 75 27.66 -20.07 21.24
CA TRP A 75 27.75 -21.07 20.18
C TRP A 75 26.49 -21.19 19.31
N ILE A 76 25.38 -20.53 19.69
CA ILE A 76 24.15 -20.55 18.89
C ILE A 76 24.14 -19.31 17.98
N LYS A 77 24.17 -19.56 16.66
CA LYS A 77 24.17 -18.50 15.66
C LYS A 77 22.87 -17.70 15.70
N GLN A 78 22.96 -16.45 16.11
CA GLN A 78 21.87 -15.48 16.04
C GLN A 78 21.53 -15.09 14.59
N ASN A 79 20.25 -14.87 14.32
CA ASN A 79 19.81 -14.20 13.10
C ASN A 79 19.75 -12.68 13.32
N ARG A 80 20.83 -11.98 12.95
CA ARG A 80 21.02 -10.54 13.24
C ARG A 80 20.05 -9.61 12.52
N ILE A 81 19.41 -10.05 11.43
CA ILE A 81 18.47 -9.22 10.65
C ILE A 81 17.04 -9.44 11.12
N ASP A 82 16.63 -10.69 11.33
CA ASP A 82 15.27 -11.00 11.78
C ASP A 82 15.06 -10.82 13.29
N ASN A 83 16.14 -11.02 14.05
CA ASN A 83 16.18 -10.87 15.50
C ASN A 83 17.39 -10.01 15.94
N PRO A 84 17.37 -8.70 15.60
CA PRO A 84 18.48 -7.80 15.90
C PRO A 84 18.60 -7.52 17.40
N ASP A 85 19.83 -7.54 17.92
CA ASP A 85 20.19 -7.13 19.28
C ASP A 85 20.87 -5.75 19.34
N THR A 86 21.09 -5.11 18.19
CA THR A 86 21.73 -3.79 18.07
C THR A 86 20.83 -2.80 17.34
N ALA A 87 21.01 -1.50 17.60
CA ALA A 87 20.27 -0.44 16.92
C ALA A 87 20.48 -0.45 15.40
N SER A 88 21.70 -0.75 14.94
CA SER A 88 22.01 -0.88 13.51
C SER A 88 21.28 -2.06 12.86
N GLY A 89 21.17 -3.19 13.55
CA GLY A 89 20.39 -4.33 13.08
C GLY A 89 18.90 -4.01 12.96
N VAL A 90 18.34 -3.27 13.92
CA VAL A 90 16.96 -2.78 13.87
C VAL A 90 16.78 -1.84 12.67
N PHE A 91 17.70 -0.91 12.45
CA PHE A 91 17.65 0.00 11.31
C PHE A 91 17.60 -0.75 9.98
N ILE A 92 18.51 -1.72 9.77
CA ILE A 92 18.55 -2.53 8.54
C ILE A 92 17.27 -3.35 8.39
N ARG A 93 16.78 -3.97 9.48
CA ARG A 93 15.50 -4.70 9.45
C ARG A 93 14.36 -3.78 8.99
N MET A 94 14.24 -2.60 9.61
CA MET A 94 13.20 -1.64 9.27
C MET A 94 13.31 -1.16 7.82
N LEU A 95 14.53 -0.90 7.32
CA LEU A 95 14.76 -0.54 5.93
C LEU A 95 14.21 -1.63 4.98
N LEU A 96 14.55 -2.90 5.22
CA LEU A 96 14.09 -4.01 4.38
C LEU A 96 12.59 -4.27 4.51
N GLU A 97 12.00 -4.06 5.68
CA GLU A 97 10.55 -4.20 5.86
C GLU A 97 9.77 -3.05 5.20
N ILE A 98 10.26 -1.81 5.26
CA ILE A 98 9.56 -0.64 4.69
C ILE A 98 9.67 -0.63 3.16
N PHE A 99 10.87 -0.84 2.62
CA PHE A 99 11.12 -0.68 1.18
C PHE A 99 10.91 -1.96 0.39
N LEU A 100 11.18 -3.12 0.99
CA LEU A 100 11.16 -4.40 0.26
C LEU A 100 10.13 -5.38 0.81
N PHE A 101 9.30 -5.02 1.79
CA PHE A 101 8.32 -5.91 2.42
C PHE A 101 8.90 -7.31 2.71
N ARG A 102 10.09 -7.36 3.28
CA ARG A 102 10.88 -8.61 3.39
C ARG A 102 10.14 -9.72 4.14
N SER A 103 9.32 -9.39 5.13
CA SER A 103 8.44 -10.36 5.79
C SER A 103 7.43 -10.99 4.83
N LEU A 104 6.83 -10.19 3.94
CA LEU A 104 5.89 -10.67 2.91
C LEU A 104 6.58 -11.52 1.85
N PHE A 105 7.84 -11.22 1.50
CA PHE A 105 8.63 -12.03 0.56
C PHE A 105 8.77 -13.49 1.03
N ARG A 106 8.84 -13.69 2.35
CA ARG A 106 9.01 -15.01 2.98
C ARG A 106 7.67 -15.68 3.30
N ASN A 107 6.56 -15.11 2.86
CA ASN A 107 5.25 -15.63 3.16
C ASN A 107 5.06 -17.02 2.53
N THR A 108 4.69 -17.97 3.38
CA THR A 108 4.41 -19.35 2.97
C THR A 108 2.97 -19.69 3.33
N LYS A 109 2.18 -20.08 2.34
CA LYS A 109 0.79 -20.49 2.53
C LYS A 109 0.76 -21.98 2.84
N ALA A 110 0.19 -22.32 3.99
CA ALA A 110 -0.16 -23.69 4.34
C ALA A 110 -1.56 -24.01 3.80
N ALA A 111 -1.70 -25.04 2.99
CA ALA A 111 -2.98 -25.51 2.48
C ALA A 111 -3.06 -27.03 2.53
N PHE A 112 -4.24 -27.57 2.83
CA PHE A 112 -4.49 -29.00 2.71
C PHE A 112 -4.62 -29.38 1.23
N ASN A 113 -3.91 -30.41 0.82
CA ASN A 113 -4.04 -30.93 -0.53
C ASN A 113 -5.43 -31.58 -0.69
N ARG A 114 -6.28 -31.04 -1.59
CA ARG A 114 -7.62 -31.58 -1.84
C ARG A 114 -7.60 -33.00 -2.42
N ASN A 115 -6.48 -33.43 -2.99
CA ASN A 115 -6.35 -34.67 -3.76
C ASN A 115 -5.45 -35.74 -3.11
N ALA A 116 -4.81 -35.45 -1.97
CA ALA A 116 -3.93 -36.40 -1.27
C ALA A 116 -4.16 -36.36 0.25
N SER A 117 -4.24 -37.54 0.86
CA SER A 117 -4.58 -37.78 2.27
C SER A 117 -4.13 -36.71 3.26
N ASN A 118 -5.01 -35.78 3.64
CA ASN A 118 -4.86 -34.83 4.75
C ASN A 118 -3.44 -34.25 4.99
N ARG A 119 -2.63 -34.04 3.92
CA ARG A 119 -1.26 -33.53 4.04
C ARG A 119 -1.27 -32.02 3.85
N ILE A 120 -0.67 -31.32 4.80
CA ILE A 120 -0.42 -29.88 4.71
C ILE A 120 0.72 -29.67 3.71
N THR A 121 0.45 -28.89 2.67
CA THR A 121 1.44 -28.44 1.68
C THR A 121 1.75 -26.98 1.93
N TYR A 122 3.01 -26.59 1.81
CA TYR A 122 3.48 -25.22 1.93
C TYR A 122 3.86 -24.68 0.55
N SER A 123 3.22 -23.59 0.10
CA SER A 123 3.55 -22.91 -1.15
C SER A 123 4.09 -21.51 -0.88
N TRP A 124 5.14 -21.13 -1.62
CA TRP A 124 5.70 -19.78 -1.59
C TRP A 124 4.78 -18.79 -2.32
N GLU A 125 4.36 -17.74 -1.63
CA GLU A 125 3.44 -16.71 -2.16
C GLU A 125 4.23 -15.51 -2.74
N ILE A 126 5.15 -15.76 -3.68
CA ILE A 126 6.04 -14.71 -4.20
C ILE A 126 5.30 -13.65 -5.03
N PHE A 127 4.23 -14.04 -5.73
CA PHE A 127 3.44 -13.11 -6.54
C PHE A 127 2.68 -12.10 -5.68
N LEU A 128 2.28 -12.48 -4.46
CA LEU A 128 1.72 -11.56 -3.48
C LEU A 128 2.72 -10.44 -3.16
N TRP A 129 3.96 -10.83 -2.85
CA TRP A 129 5.02 -9.88 -2.57
C TRP A 129 5.28 -8.95 -3.76
N LEU A 130 5.44 -9.51 -4.96
CA LEU A 130 5.73 -8.72 -6.16
C LEU A 130 4.60 -7.73 -6.48
N ALA A 131 3.35 -8.17 -6.46
CA ALA A 131 2.22 -7.30 -6.77
C ALA A 131 1.98 -6.24 -5.68
N ALA A 132 2.22 -6.56 -4.40
CA ALA A 132 2.15 -5.59 -3.33
C ALA A 132 3.23 -4.51 -3.49
N LEU A 133 4.45 -4.90 -3.84
CA LEU A 133 5.55 -3.97 -4.11
C LEU A 133 5.22 -3.08 -5.31
N ALA A 134 4.80 -3.68 -6.43
CA ALA A 134 4.40 -2.95 -7.64
C ALA A 134 3.28 -1.95 -7.37
N PHE A 135 2.25 -2.34 -6.61
CA PHE A 135 1.16 -1.45 -6.21
C PHE A 135 1.67 -0.24 -5.41
N HIS A 136 2.45 -0.44 -4.35
CA HIS A 136 2.88 0.65 -3.47
C HIS A 136 3.84 1.61 -4.16
N TYR A 137 4.79 1.11 -4.96
CA TYR A 137 5.72 1.97 -5.68
C TYR A 137 5.03 2.72 -6.83
N ALA A 138 4.15 2.07 -7.59
CA ALA A 138 3.38 2.76 -8.62
C ALA A 138 2.46 3.82 -8.01
N PHE A 139 1.80 3.51 -6.88
CA PHE A 139 0.96 4.47 -6.16
C PHE A 139 1.78 5.66 -5.64
N LEU A 140 2.96 5.41 -5.06
CA LEU A 140 3.86 6.47 -4.61
C LEU A 140 4.29 7.39 -5.76
N VAL A 141 4.72 6.82 -6.89
CA VAL A 141 5.11 7.60 -8.08
C VAL A 141 3.94 8.44 -8.58
N VAL A 142 2.74 7.85 -8.68
CA VAL A 142 1.52 8.56 -9.05
C VAL A 142 1.26 9.71 -8.08
N LEU A 143 1.31 9.48 -6.77
CA LEU A 143 1.07 10.50 -5.74
C LEU A 143 2.08 11.65 -5.85
N LEU A 144 3.37 11.34 -5.94
CA LEU A 144 4.44 12.33 -6.09
C LEU A 144 4.27 13.15 -7.38
N ARG A 145 3.86 12.51 -8.48
CA ARG A 145 3.56 13.21 -9.74
C ARG A 145 2.36 14.15 -9.60
N HIS A 146 1.31 13.75 -8.88
CA HIS A 146 0.14 14.59 -8.66
C HIS A 146 0.46 15.86 -7.85
N PHE A 147 1.59 15.90 -7.14
CA PHE A 147 2.08 17.12 -6.49
C PHE A 147 2.22 18.30 -7.47
N ARG A 148 2.47 18.02 -8.76
CA ARG A 148 2.54 19.05 -9.82
C ARG A 148 1.31 19.96 -9.86
N PHE A 149 0.13 19.45 -9.49
CA PHE A 149 -1.13 20.21 -9.54
C PHE A 149 -1.25 21.23 -8.39
N PHE A 150 -0.38 21.15 -7.39
CA PHE A 150 -0.41 22.00 -6.20
C PHE A 150 0.71 23.05 -6.19
N THR A 151 1.65 23.01 -7.14
CA THR A 151 2.83 23.88 -7.18
C THR A 151 2.99 24.55 -8.53
N ALA A 152 3.15 25.88 -8.52
CA ALA A 152 3.50 26.66 -9.71
C ALA A 152 4.71 27.55 -9.37
N PRO A 153 5.91 27.32 -9.95
CA PRO A 153 6.24 26.30 -10.97
C PRO A 153 6.35 24.88 -10.40
N VAL A 154 6.33 23.87 -11.29
CA VAL A 154 6.51 22.46 -10.92
C VAL A 154 7.97 22.23 -10.50
N PRO A 155 8.25 21.64 -9.32
CA PRO A 155 9.61 21.35 -8.88
C PRO A 155 10.39 20.44 -9.82
N SER A 156 11.70 20.68 -9.98
CA SER A 156 12.56 19.92 -10.90
C SER A 156 12.62 18.43 -10.60
N TRP A 157 12.56 18.03 -9.32
CA TRP A 157 12.55 16.61 -8.93
C TRP A 157 11.26 15.89 -9.37
N VAL A 158 10.12 16.60 -9.45
CA VAL A 158 8.87 16.04 -10.00
C VAL A 158 9.00 15.85 -11.50
N GLN A 159 9.57 16.83 -12.21
CA GLN A 159 9.79 16.74 -13.66
C GLN A 159 10.75 15.59 -14.01
N PHE A 160 11.80 15.39 -13.21
CA PHE A 160 12.71 14.25 -13.37
C PHE A 160 11.99 12.92 -13.16
N LEU A 161 11.14 12.81 -12.11
CA LEU A 161 10.35 11.62 -11.86
C LEU A 161 9.36 11.33 -13.00
N GLU A 162 8.71 12.38 -13.54
CA GLU A 162 7.82 12.28 -14.70
C GLU A 162 8.56 11.76 -15.95
N ALA A 163 9.78 12.25 -16.20
CA ALA A 163 10.59 11.80 -17.33
C ALA A 163 10.96 10.31 -17.21
N LEU A 164 11.29 9.83 -16.02
CA LEU A 164 11.57 8.41 -15.78
C LEU A 164 10.32 7.53 -15.95
N ASP A 165 9.19 7.97 -15.39
CA ASP A 165 7.94 7.22 -15.44
C ASP A 165 7.30 7.23 -16.83
N GLY A 166 7.56 8.26 -17.63
CA GLY A 166 7.12 8.43 -19.02
C GLY A 166 8.13 7.96 -20.06
N ILE A 167 9.17 7.21 -19.67
CA ILE A 167 10.24 6.76 -20.59
C ILE A 167 9.70 5.88 -21.74
N VAL A 168 8.64 5.12 -21.45
CA VAL A 168 7.91 4.33 -22.43
C VAL A 168 6.91 5.27 -23.12
N GLN A 169 7.36 5.96 -24.17
CA GLN A 169 6.53 6.87 -24.97
C GLN A 169 5.52 6.11 -25.84
N LEU A 170 4.64 5.34 -25.21
CA LEU A 170 3.64 4.52 -25.88
C LEU A 170 2.31 5.26 -25.89
N GLY A 171 1.85 5.64 -27.08
CA GLY A 171 0.61 6.39 -27.30
C GLY A 171 0.74 7.92 -27.22
N LEU A 172 -0.32 8.62 -27.62
CA LEU A 172 -0.50 10.07 -27.45
C LEU A 172 -1.83 10.31 -26.73
N PRO A 173 -1.85 10.93 -25.53
CA PRO A 173 -0.71 11.32 -24.70
C PRO A 173 0.09 10.10 -24.19
N GLY A 174 1.39 10.28 -23.90
CA GLY A 174 2.29 9.21 -23.50
C GLY A 174 1.81 8.49 -22.23
N LEU A 175 1.75 7.16 -22.29
CA LEU A 175 1.36 6.33 -21.15
C LEU A 175 2.50 6.24 -20.13
N PHE A 176 2.23 6.67 -18.90
CA PHE A 176 3.14 6.47 -17.78
C PHE A 176 3.17 5.01 -17.33
N LEU A 177 4.35 4.48 -17.03
CA LEU A 177 4.55 3.11 -16.54
C LEU A 177 3.72 2.87 -15.26
N SER A 178 3.79 3.80 -14.30
CA SER A 178 2.99 3.75 -13.07
C SER A 178 1.49 3.73 -13.34
N GLY A 179 1.03 4.37 -14.42
CA GLY A 179 -0.37 4.39 -14.84
C GLY A 179 -0.90 3.04 -15.34
N VAL A 180 -0.01 2.16 -15.83
CA VAL A 180 -0.35 0.80 -16.25
C VAL A 180 -0.11 -0.21 -15.13
N VAL A 181 1.02 -0.07 -14.41
CA VAL A 181 1.41 -0.98 -13.33
C VAL A 181 0.43 -0.90 -12.15
N LEU A 182 -0.02 0.31 -11.78
CA LEU A 182 -0.94 0.49 -10.66
C LEU A 182 -2.26 -0.28 -10.84
N PRO A 183 -3.05 -0.08 -11.92
CA PRO A 183 -4.29 -0.84 -12.12
C PRO A 183 -4.04 -2.34 -12.31
N ALA A 184 -2.99 -2.74 -13.03
CA ALA A 184 -2.65 -4.16 -13.19
C ALA A 184 -2.37 -4.84 -11.84
N ALA A 185 -1.59 -4.18 -10.97
CA ALA A 185 -1.31 -4.68 -9.63
C ALA A 185 -2.59 -4.74 -8.77
N VAL A 186 -3.44 -3.70 -8.77
CA VAL A 186 -4.72 -3.72 -8.04
C VAL A 186 -5.61 -4.88 -8.48
N LEU A 187 -5.77 -5.07 -9.79
CA LEU A 187 -6.60 -6.15 -10.34
C LEU A 187 -6.08 -7.52 -9.92
N PHE A 188 -4.77 -7.75 -9.99
CA PHE A 188 -4.16 -8.97 -9.48
C PHE A 188 -4.40 -9.17 -7.97
N LEU A 189 -4.18 -8.13 -7.16
CA LEU A 189 -4.35 -8.18 -5.71
C LEU A 189 -5.82 -8.42 -5.31
N LEU A 190 -6.79 -7.95 -6.10
CA LEU A 190 -8.23 -8.19 -5.90
C LEU A 190 -8.67 -9.60 -6.34
N ALA A 191 -8.02 -10.17 -7.36
CA ALA A 191 -8.40 -11.46 -7.93
C ALA A 191 -7.87 -12.67 -7.14
N ARG A 192 -6.76 -12.53 -6.41
CA ARG A 192 -6.14 -13.61 -5.61
C ARG A 192 -6.96 -14.00 -4.37
#